data_AF-A0A3D5UTH6-F1
#
_entry.id   AF-A0A3D5UTH6-F1
#
_cell.length_a   1.000
_cell.length_b   1.000
_cell.length_c   1.000
_cell.angle_alpha   90.00
_cell.angle_beta   90.00
_cell.angle_gamma   90.00
#
_symmetry.space_group_name_H-M   'P 1'
#
loop_
_entity.id
_entity.type
_entity.pdbx_description
1 polymer ?
#
loop_
_entity_poly.entity_id
_entity_poly.type
_entity_poly.pdbx_seq_one_letter_code
_entity_poly.pdbx_strand_id
1 'polypeptide(L)' 'GSSGGAASAVGAGILPLAHASDGLGSIRIPAACCGLVGMKITRDRNPQGPGDFDRAIGFSVDHVVSRTVRDSAAML' A
#
# COMPACT_ATOMS: atom_id res chain seq x y z
N GLY A 1 -3.64 10.30 1.43
CA GLY A 1 -3.75 9.30 2.52
C GLY A 1 -4.65 8.15 2.09
N SER A 2 -5.01 7.21 2.97
CA SER A 2 -4.62 7.14 4.40
C SER A 2 -3.18 6.70 4.65
N SER A 3 -2.54 5.96 3.73
CA SER A 3 -1.09 5.65 3.80
C SER A 3 -0.20 6.83 3.35
N GLY A 4 -0.56 8.06 3.78
CA GLY A 4 0.15 9.27 3.42
C GLY A 4 1.57 9.31 3.98
N GLY A 5 1.76 8.98 5.25
CA GLY A 5 3.10 8.95 5.86
C GLY A 5 4.04 7.97 5.17
N ALA A 6 3.53 6.78 4.80
CA ALA A 6 4.29 5.78 4.05
C ALA A 6 4.73 6.32 2.67
N ALA A 7 3.80 6.89 1.90
CA ALA A 7 4.12 7.45 0.59
C ALA A 7 5.04 8.67 0.67
N SER A 8 4.83 9.57 1.64
CA SER A 8 5.71 10.73 1.83
C SER A 8 7.12 10.31 2.23
N ALA A 9 7.29 9.30 3.10
CA ALA A 9 8.60 8.81 3.49
C ALA A 9 9.37 8.16 2.32
N VAL A 10 8.68 7.39 1.49
CA VAL A 10 9.29 6.78 0.29
C VAL A 10 9.56 7.83 -0.79
N GLY A 11 8.63 8.76 -1.01
CA GLY A 11 8.78 9.85 -1.99
C GLY A 11 9.89 10.83 -1.62
N ALA A 12 10.11 11.08 -0.33
CA ALA A 12 11.24 11.86 0.17
C ALA A 12 12.58 11.10 0.20
N GLY A 13 12.59 9.81 -0.19
CA GLY A 13 13.80 8.98 -0.18
C GLY A 13 14.28 8.57 1.22
N ILE A 14 13.47 8.74 2.26
CA ILE A 14 13.77 8.31 3.63
C ILE A 14 13.76 6.79 3.73
N LEU A 15 12.79 6.15 3.05
CA LEU A 15 12.65 4.70 2.97
C LEU A 15 12.66 4.24 1.50
N PRO A 16 13.19 3.04 1.18
CA PRO A 16 13.16 2.51 -0.18
C PRO A 16 11.75 2.07 -0.62
N LEU A 17 10.93 1.61 0.33
CA LEU A 17 9.53 1.19 0.22
C LEU A 17 8.88 1.25 1.61
N ALA A 18 7.56 1.24 1.69
CA ALA A 18 6.84 1.26 2.97
C ALA A 18 5.49 0.52 2.89
N HIS A 19 5.10 -0.09 4.01
CA HIS A 19 3.79 -0.75 4.15
C HIS A 19 2.65 0.26 3.95
N ALA A 20 1.61 -0.18 3.26
CA ALA A 20 0.42 0.61 3.00
C ALA A 20 -0.80 -0.29 2.87
N SER A 21 -1.98 0.28 3.10
CA SER A 21 -3.23 -0.46 3.05
C SER A 21 -4.27 0.29 2.23
N ASP A 22 -5.15 -0.42 1.53
CA ASP A 22 -6.09 0.19 0.60
C ASP A 22 -7.46 -0.44 0.72
N GLY A 23 -8.40 0.30 1.30
CA GLY A 23 -9.84 0.01 1.23
C GLY A 23 -10.53 0.83 0.14
N LEU A 24 -10.32 2.15 0.16
CA LEU A 24 -10.96 3.12 -0.76
C LEU A 24 -9.95 3.91 -1.62
N GLY A 25 -8.76 3.37 -1.84
CA GLY A 25 -7.67 4.05 -2.57
C GLY A 25 -6.46 4.41 -1.73
N SER A 26 -6.38 3.96 -0.48
CA SER A 26 -5.35 4.40 0.46
C SER A 26 -3.92 3.95 0.16
N ILE A 27 -3.68 3.06 -0.82
CA ILE A 27 -2.35 2.84 -1.43
C ILE A 27 -2.22 3.71 -2.68
N ARG A 28 -3.21 3.63 -3.58
CA ARG A 28 -3.15 4.23 -4.92
C ARG A 28 -3.13 5.77 -4.91
N ILE A 29 -3.97 6.40 -4.10
CA ILE A 29 -4.08 7.87 -3.99
C ILE A 29 -2.78 8.49 -3.46
N PRO A 30 -2.24 8.09 -2.28
CA PRO A 30 -1.01 8.70 -1.79
C PRO A 30 0.21 8.34 -2.66
N ALA A 31 0.24 7.17 -3.29
CA ALA A 31 1.29 6.87 -4.28
C ALA A 31 1.26 7.86 -5.46
N ALA A 32 0.07 8.15 -6.01
CA ALA A 32 -0.09 9.12 -7.09
C ALA A 32 0.34 10.54 -6.67
N CYS A 33 0.01 10.96 -5.44
CA CYS A 33 0.42 12.27 -4.92
C CYS A 33 1.94 12.40 -4.72
N CYS A 34 2.63 11.29 -4.45
CA CYS A 34 4.06 11.28 -4.14
C CYS A 34 4.94 10.79 -5.31
N GLY A 35 4.37 10.53 -6.50
CA GLY A 35 5.11 10.04 -7.67
C GLY A 35 5.67 8.62 -7.51
N LEU A 36 4.92 7.75 -6.82
CA LEU A 36 5.33 6.39 -6.48
C LEU A 36 4.48 5.33 -7.18
N VAL A 37 4.93 4.08 -7.09
CA VAL A 37 4.14 2.90 -7.43
C VAL A 37 3.30 2.49 -6.23
N GLY A 38 1.99 2.35 -6.44
CA GLY A 38 1.06 1.83 -5.46
C GLY A 38 0.01 0.94 -6.13
N MET A 39 -0.08 -0.32 -5.71
CA MET A 39 -0.99 -1.32 -6.27
C MET A 39 -2.00 -1.79 -5.21
N LYS A 40 -3.28 -1.72 -5.53
CA LYS A 40 -4.31 -2.50 -4.82
C LYS A 40 -4.25 -3.93 -5.34
N ILE A 41 -3.77 -4.84 -4.51
CA ILE A 41 -3.71 -6.26 -4.85
C ILE A 41 -5.11 -6.89 -4.87
N THR A 42 -5.22 -8.06 -5.50
CA THR A 42 -6.40 -8.92 -5.36
C THR A 42 -6.66 -9.16 -3.87
N ARG A 43 -7.93 -9.09 -3.46
CA ARG A 43 -8.34 -9.38 -2.08
C ARG A 43 -7.79 -10.75 -1.65
N ASP A 44 -7.34 -10.82 -0.41
CA ASP A 44 -6.78 -12.02 0.23
C ASP A 44 -5.53 -12.61 -0.45
N ARG A 45 -4.88 -11.87 -1.37
CA ARG A 45 -3.57 -12.25 -1.90
C ARG A 45 -2.48 -12.21 -0.83
N ASN A 46 -2.47 -11.14 -0.03
CA ASN A 46 -1.60 -11.05 1.14
C ASN A 46 -2.38 -11.48 2.39
N PRO A 47 -1.72 -12.15 3.35
CA PRO A 47 -2.35 -12.50 4.62
C PRO A 47 -2.87 -11.26 5.33
N GLN A 48 -4.07 -11.36 5.89
CA GLN A 48 -4.61 -10.37 6.81
C GLN A 48 -4.33 -10.79 8.25
N GLY A 49 -4.22 -9.81 9.15
CA GLY A 49 -4.04 -10.08 10.57
C GLY A 49 -5.23 -10.83 11.18
N PRO A 50 -5.03 -11.58 12.28
CA PRO A 50 -6.14 -12.19 13.01
C PRO A 50 -7.19 -11.15 13.39
N GLY A 51 -8.43 -11.33 12.92
CA GLY A 51 -9.55 -10.42 13.20
C GLY A 51 -9.70 -9.22 12.25
N ASP A 52 -8.80 -9.05 11.27
CA ASP A 52 -8.85 -7.92 10.32
C ASP A 52 -9.64 -8.21 9.02
N PHE A 53 -10.29 -9.38 8.93
CA PHE A 53 -10.98 -9.86 7.71
C PHE A 53 -12.12 -8.97 7.21
N ASP A 54 -12.72 -8.18 8.10
CA ASP A 54 -13.83 -7.30 7.78
C ASP A 54 -13.43 -5.81 7.77
N ARG A 55 -12.13 -5.52 7.73
CA ARG A 55 -11.66 -4.12 7.75
C ARG A 55 -12.15 -3.40 6.48
N ALA A 56 -12.90 -2.31 6.69
CA ALA A 56 -13.65 -1.63 5.65
C ALA A 56 -14.63 -2.56 4.90
N ILE A 57 -15.42 -3.36 5.63
CA ILE A 57 -16.41 -4.30 5.07
C ILE A 57 -15.74 -5.33 4.14
N GLY A 58 -14.53 -5.73 4.52
CA GLY A 58 -13.67 -6.62 3.74
C GLY A 58 -13.03 -6.02 2.48
N PHE A 59 -13.19 -4.72 2.21
CA PHE A 59 -12.54 -4.10 1.05
C PHE A 59 -11.06 -3.81 1.26
N SER A 60 -10.55 -3.84 2.49
CA SER A 60 -9.14 -3.53 2.77
C SER A 60 -8.20 -4.63 2.27
N VAL A 61 -7.05 -4.22 1.76
CA VAL A 61 -5.90 -5.10 1.48
C VAL A 61 -4.63 -4.41 1.96
N ASP A 62 -3.61 -5.20 2.27
CA ASP A 62 -2.32 -4.75 2.76
C ASP A 62 -1.21 -5.10 1.75
N HIS A 63 -0.37 -4.13 1.43
CA HIS A 63 0.75 -4.26 0.50
C HIS A 63 1.76 -3.13 0.77
N VAL A 64 2.39 -2.57 -0.26
CA VAL A 64 3.41 -1.53 -0.14
C VAL A 64 3.19 -0.38 -1.13
N VAL A 65 3.77 0.77 -0.81
CA VAL A 65 4.17 1.79 -1.77
C VAL A 65 5.68 1.69 -2.00
N SER A 66 6.11 1.80 -3.26
CA SER A 66 7.52 1.65 -3.64
C SER A 66 7.88 2.60 -4.78
N ARG A 67 9.17 2.69 -5.11
CA ARG A 67 9.65 3.54 -6.22
C ARG A 67 9.58 2.83 -7.58
N THR A 68 9.47 1.51 -7.61
CA THR A 68 9.50 0.72 -8.84
C THR A 68 8.50 -0.42 -8.82
N VAL A 69 7.98 -0.80 -9.98
CA VAL A 69 7.08 -1.95 -10.11
C VAL A 69 7.76 -3.25 -9.65
N ARG A 70 9.07 -3.37 -9.88
CA ARG A 70 9.88 -4.52 -9.43
C ARG A 70 9.85 -4.67 -7.91
N ASP A 71 10.04 -3.57 -7.18
CA ASP A 71 10.07 -3.62 -5.71
C ASP A 71 8.69 -3.93 -5.14
N SER A 72 7.61 -3.38 -5.74
CA SER A 72 6.25 -3.80 -5.39
C SER A 72 6.03 -5.28 -5.65
N ALA A 73 6.47 -5.80 -6.79
CA ALA A 73 6.31 -7.22 -7.13
C ALA A 73 7.10 -8.16 -6.22
N ALA A 74 8.27 -7.73 -5.71
CA ALA A 74 9.05 -8.51 -4.75
C ALA A 74 8.38 -8.66 -3.37
N MET A 75 7.35 -7.86 -3.09
CA MET A 75 6.58 -7.85 -1.83
C MET A 75 5.17 -8.46 -1.99
N LEU A 76 4.93 -9.19 -3.09
CA LEU A 76 3.73 -9.98 -3.36
C LEU A 76 3.94 -11.46 -3.04
#